data_AF-A0A2E2USR0-F1
#
_entry.id   AF-A0A2E2USR0-F1
#
_cell.length_a   1.000
_cell.length_b   1.000
_cell.length_c   1.000
_cell.angle_alpha   90.00
_cell.angle_beta   90.00
_cell.angle_gamma   90.00
#
_symmetry.space_group_name_H-M   'P 1'
#
loop_
_entity.id
_entity.type
_entity.pdbx_description
1 polymer ?
#
loop_
_entity_poly.entity_id
_entity_poly.type
_entity_poly.pdbx_seq_one_letter_code
_entity_poly.pdbx_strand_id
1 'polypeptide(L)' 'MLKFVFMKKMSLTIIFLLSLLIKVSAQCAMCKSVVESNMEGGSKIGAGLNDAILFLMAMPYLALVIIAFVWLRYQKRTKA' A
#
# COMPACT_ATOMS: atom_id res chain seq x y z
N MET A 1 -21.86 28.21 12.39
CA MET A 1 -20.51 27.61 12.33
C MET A 1 -20.49 26.09 12.18
N LEU A 2 -21.22 25.33 13.01
CA LEU A 2 -21.16 23.85 13.01
C LEU A 2 -21.55 23.19 11.68
N LYS A 3 -22.58 23.71 10.99
CA LYS A 3 -23.03 23.22 9.66
C LYS A 3 -21.94 23.35 8.58
N PHE A 4 -21.11 24.40 8.64
CA PHE A 4 -20.06 24.65 7.66
C PHE A 4 -18.86 23.70 7.85
N VAL A 5 -18.55 23.37 9.11
CA VAL A 5 -17.54 22.35 9.46
C VAL A 5 -18.02 20.95 9.06
N PHE A 6 -19.30 20.63 9.27
CA PHE A 6 -19.89 19.34 8.89
C PHE A 6 -19.87 19.13 7.36
N MET A 7 -20.24 20.13 6.57
CA MET A 7 -20.16 20.08 5.10
C MET A 7 -18.72 19.95 4.59
N LYS A 8 -17.76 20.66 5.20
CA LYS A 8 -16.34 20.53 4.84
C LYS A 8 -15.78 19.15 5.18
N LYS A 9 -16.11 18.60 6.36
CA LYS A 9 -15.71 17.23 6.74
C LYS A 9 -16.35 16.18 5.82
N MET A 10 -17.62 16.33 5.50
CA MET A 10 -18.32 15.43 4.56
C MET A 10 -17.71 15.50 3.16
N SER A 11 -17.38 16.70 2.67
CA SER A 11 -16.70 16.89 1.39
C SER A 11 -15.32 16.23 1.35
N LEU A 12 -14.51 16.39 2.40
CA LEU A 12 -13.19 15.73 2.49
C LEU A 12 -13.30 14.21 2.52
N THR A 13 -14.26 13.65 3.26
CA THR A 13 -14.51 12.19 3.29
C THR A 13 -14.93 11.67 1.92
N ILE A 14 -15.78 12.40 1.20
CA ILE A 14 -16.22 12.04 -0.15
C ILE A 14 -15.03 12.07 -1.11
N ILE A 15 -14.21 13.12 -1.09
CA ILE A 15 -13.00 13.23 -1.93
C ILE A 15 -12.02 12.08 -1.64
N PHE A 16 -11.85 11.70 -0.38
CA PHE A 16 -11.02 10.56 0.01
C PHE A 16 -11.59 9.22 -0.51
N LEU A 17 -12.90 9.01 -0.44
CA LEU A 17 -13.53 7.80 -0.98
C LEU A 17 -13.43 7.73 -2.50
N LEU A 18 -13.56 8.86 -3.20
CA LEU A 18 -13.39 8.94 -4.65
C LEU A 18 -11.93 8.68 -5.10
N SER A 19 -10.93 9.09 -4.31
CA SER A 19 -9.54 8.83 -4.66
C SER A 19 -9.16 7.34 -4.60
N LEU A 20 -9.86 6.54 -3.80
CA LEU A 20 -9.68 5.07 -3.75
C LEU A 20 -10.15 4.36 -5.04
N LEU A 21 -10.98 5.00 -5.87
CA LEU A 21 -11.46 4.44 -7.14
C LEU A 21 -10.47 4.64 -8.29
N ILE A 22 -9.41 5.42 -8.09
CA ILE A 22 -8.42 5.71 -9.11
C ILE A 22 -7.48 4.51 -9.25
N LYS A 23 -7.46 3.89 -10.43
CA LYS A 23 -6.45 2.89 -10.78
C LYS A 23 -5.08 3.60 -10.88
N VAL A 24 -4.27 3.47 -9.84
CA VAL A 24 -2.88 3.91 -9.84
C VAL A 24 -2.08 3.00 -10.77
N SER A 25 -1.62 3.54 -11.89
CA SER A 25 -0.51 2.96 -12.64
C SER A 25 0.76 3.09 -11.79
N ALA A 26 1.60 2.04 -11.77
CA ALA A 26 2.81 2.04 -10.96
C ALA A 26 3.68 3.28 -11.28
N GLN A 27 3.90 4.14 -10.28
CA GLN A 27 4.66 5.38 -10.38
C GLN A 27 6.18 5.15 -10.58
N CYS A 28 6.65 3.90 -10.52
CA CYS A 28 8.04 3.55 -10.77
C CYS A 28 8.22 3.14 -12.25
N ALA A 29 8.18 4.12 -13.15
CA ALA A 29 8.49 3.92 -14.57
C ALA A 29 9.94 3.47 -14.81
N MET A 30 10.83 3.66 -13.83
CA MET A 30 12.26 3.34 -13.94
C MET A 30 12.55 1.83 -13.96
N CYS A 31 11.86 1.05 -13.13
CA CYS A 31 12.06 -0.41 -13.10
C CYS A 31 11.36 -1.09 -14.28
N LYS A 32 10.24 -0.50 -14.77
CA LYS A 32 9.46 -1.05 -15.89
C LYS A 32 10.21 -0.90 -17.22
N SER A 33 10.78 0.27 -17.51
CA SER A 33 11.49 0.48 -18.79
C SER A 33 12.75 -0.38 -18.91
N VAL A 34 13.53 -0.50 -17.83
CA VAL A 34 14.73 -1.35 -17.80
C VAL A 34 14.35 -2.81 -18.01
N VAL A 35 13.26 -3.28 -17.38
CA VAL A 35 12.77 -4.65 -17.58
C VAL A 35 12.31 -4.86 -19.02
N GLU A 36 11.52 -3.96 -19.59
CA GLU A 36 11.00 -4.08 -20.96
C GLU A 36 12.16 -4.14 -21.97
N SER A 37 13.17 -3.27 -21.85
CA SER A 37 14.37 -3.31 -22.71
C SER A 37 15.19 -4.59 -22.55
N ASN A 38 15.26 -5.17 -21.34
CA ASN A 38 15.93 -6.46 -21.13
C ASN A 38 15.13 -7.63 -21.74
N MET A 39 13.79 -7.60 -21.66
CA MET A 39 12.95 -8.64 -22.24
C MET A 39 12.93 -8.62 -23.77
N GLU A 40 12.96 -7.44 -24.38
CA GLU A 40 13.10 -7.28 -25.84
C GLU A 40 14.45 -7.83 -26.36
N GLY A 41 15.51 -7.77 -25.54
CA GLY A 41 16.80 -8.41 -25.82
C GLY A 41 16.84 -9.93 -25.59
N GLY A 42 15.71 -10.57 -25.26
CA GLY A 42 15.60 -12.01 -25.00
C GLY A 42 15.90 -12.44 -23.55
N SER A 43 16.15 -11.49 -22.65
CA SER A 43 16.44 -11.77 -21.23
C SER A 43 15.15 -11.93 -20.41
N LYS A 44 15.06 -12.99 -19.61
CA LYS A 44 13.90 -13.24 -18.72
C LYS A 44 14.00 -12.56 -17.35
N ILE A 45 15.03 -11.76 -17.12
CA ILE A 45 15.38 -11.17 -15.82
C ILE A 45 14.28 -10.24 -15.26
N GLY A 46 13.33 -9.80 -16.10
CA GLY A 46 12.19 -8.99 -15.68
C GLY A 46 10.89 -9.72 -15.36
N ALA A 47 10.81 -11.03 -15.61
CA ALA A 47 9.61 -11.81 -15.32
C ALA A 47 9.36 -11.89 -13.80
N GLY A 48 8.18 -11.51 -13.35
CA GLY A 48 7.79 -11.57 -11.92
C GLY A 48 8.24 -10.38 -11.06
N LEU A 49 8.80 -9.32 -11.64
CA LEU A 49 9.23 -8.15 -10.87
C LEU A 49 8.06 -7.47 -10.10
N ASN A 50 6.87 -7.41 -10.70
CA ASN A 50 5.69 -6.84 -10.04
C ASN A 50 5.27 -7.66 -8.79
N ASP A 51 5.42 -8.99 -8.84
CA ASP A 51 5.12 -9.85 -7.69
C ASP A 51 6.13 -9.61 -6.57
N ALA A 52 7.41 -9.40 -6.91
CA ALA A 52 8.44 -9.05 -5.94
C ALA A 52 8.20 -7.66 -5.29
N ILE A 53 7.78 -6.66 -6.07
CA ILE A 53 7.41 -5.33 -5.55
C ILE A 53 6.23 -5.45 -4.60
N LEU A 54 5.19 -6.21 -4.99
CA LEU A 54 4.01 -6.42 -4.14
C LEU A 54 4.39 -7.13 -2.84
N PHE A 55 5.26 -8.13 -2.90
CA PHE A 55 5.80 -8.83 -1.74
C PHE A 55 6.56 -7.89 -0.80
N LEU A 56 7.48 -7.07 -1.31
CA LEU A 56 8.23 -6.10 -0.50
C LEU A 56 7.32 -5.05 0.14
N MET A 57 6.31 -4.58 -0.59
CA MET A 57 5.34 -3.62 -0.07
C MET A 57 4.40 -4.23 0.97
N ALA A 58 4.03 -5.51 0.84
CA ALA A 58 3.16 -6.20 1.80
C ALA A 58 3.85 -6.48 3.15
N MET A 59 5.16 -6.75 3.12
CA MET A 59 5.95 -7.10 4.31
C MET A 59 5.85 -6.12 5.49
N PRO A 60 6.01 -4.78 5.33
CA PRO A 60 5.89 -3.85 6.44
C PRO A 60 4.50 -3.87 7.09
N TYR A 61 3.44 -4.03 6.30
CA TYR A 61 2.08 -4.12 6.85
C TYR A 61 1.86 -5.40 7.65
N LEU A 62 2.34 -6.53 7.14
CA LEU A 62 2.31 -7.81 7.87
C LEU A 62 3.09 -7.74 9.18
N ALA A 63 4.30 -7.15 9.15
CA ALA A 63 5.12 -6.96 10.34
C ALA A 63 4.40 -6.13 11.41
N LEU A 64 3.77 -5.02 11.02
CA LEU A 64 3.00 -4.18 11.94
C LEU A 64 1.82 -4.94 12.57
N VAL A 65 1.08 -5.74 11.80
CA VAL A 65 -0.02 -6.56 12.32
C VAL A 65 0.47 -7.59 13.33
N ILE A 66 1.58 -8.27 13.04
CA ILE A 66 2.17 -9.26 13.94
C ILE A 66 2.61 -8.61 15.25
N ILE A 67 3.35 -7.50 15.16
CA ILE A 67 3.82 -6.75 16.35
C ILE A 67 2.64 -6.29 17.20
N ALA A 68 1.62 -5.68 16.58
CA ALA A 68 0.43 -5.22 17.28
C ALA A 68 -0.30 -6.39 17.98
N PHE A 69 -0.46 -7.53 17.30
CA PHE A 69 -1.11 -8.71 17.87
C PHE A 69 -0.35 -9.27 19.07
N VAL A 70 0.97 -9.41 18.96
CA VAL A 70 1.84 -9.90 20.05
C VAL A 70 1.78 -8.93 21.24
N TRP A 71 1.86 -7.63 20.99
CA TRP A 71 1.79 -6.61 22.03
C TRP A 71 0.47 -6.66 22.81
N LEU A 72 -0.66 -6.79 22.11
CA LEU A 72 -1.97 -6.92 22.74
C LEU A 72 -2.10 -8.20 23.58
N ARG A 73 -1.53 -9.31 23.11
CA ARG A 73 -1.49 -10.57 23.86
C ARG A 73 -0.63 -10.43 25.12
N TYR A 74 0.53 -9.81 25.02
CA TYR A 74 1.42 -9.55 26.15
C TYR A 74 0.72 -8.69 27.21
N GLN A 75 0.11 -7.57 26.83
CA GLN A 75 -0.60 -6.71 27.79
C GLN A 75 -1.77 -7.42 28.49
N LYS A 76 -2.51 -8.27 27.79
CA LYS A 76 -3.59 -9.06 28.41
C LYS A 76 -3.08 -10.07 29.43
N ARG A 77 -1.84 -10.57 29.30
CA ARG A 77 -1.20 -11.47 30.27
C ARG A 77 -0.63 -10.72 31.47
N THR A 78 -0.13 -9.50 31.27
CA THR A 78 0.44 -8.68 32.36
C THR A 78 -0.63 -8.00 33.22
N LYS A 79 -1.83 -7.76 32.67
CA LYS A 79 -2.96 -7.13 33.40
C LYS A 79 -3.95 -8.15 34.00
N ALA A 80 -3.68 -9.44 33.87
CA ALA A 80 -4.40 -10.52 34.54
C ALA A 80 -3.57 -10.99 35.75
#